data_AF-A0A150TVT9-F1
#
_entry.id   AF-A0A150TVT9-F1
#
_cell.length_a   1.000
_cell.length_b   1.000
_cell.length_c   1.000
_cell.angle_alpha   90.00
_cell.angle_beta   90.00
_cell.angle_gamma   90.00
#
_symmetry.space_group_name_H-M   'P 1'
#
loop_
_entity.id
_entity.type
_entity.pdbx_description
1 polymer ?
#
loop_
_entity_poly.entity_id
_entity_poly.type
_entity_poly.pdbx_seq_one_letter_code
_entity_poly.pdbx_strand_id
1 'polypeptide(L)'
;MTIDDGIPVEEHEPLWLLIEWPFGESDPSKFAVTTLGTKMSKKQIVRQYKERYRTEQAYEEMKGELGLDHFEGRRFRGWYHHVSVVLCCYAFIVAERDRSFFSSADAEGHAHPLRFAA
;
A
#
# COMPACT_ATOMS: atom_id res chain seq x y z
N MET A 1 -30.37 5.00 -19.44
CA MET A 1 -29.31 4.11 -19.94
C MET A 1 -29.01 3.17 -18.79
N THR A 2 -29.35 1.89 -18.88
CA THR A 2 -29.11 0.90 -17.81
C THR A 2 -27.72 0.29 -18.01
N ILE A 3 -26.99 0.05 -16.92
CA ILE A 3 -25.87 -0.89 -16.96
C ILE A 3 -26.50 -2.30 -17.03
N ASP A 4 -25.74 -3.30 -17.49
CA ASP A 4 -26.19 -4.70 -17.76
C ASP A 4 -26.79 -5.43 -16.53
N ASP A 5 -26.84 -4.78 -15.37
CA ASP A 5 -27.41 -5.26 -14.12
C ASP A 5 -28.89 -4.87 -13.90
N GLY A 6 -29.48 -4.09 -14.82
CA GLY A 6 -30.88 -3.68 -14.74
C GLY A 6 -31.16 -2.63 -13.66
N ILE A 7 -30.13 -2.11 -13.01
CA ILE A 7 -30.24 -1.02 -12.03
C ILE A 7 -30.13 0.32 -12.79
N PRO A 8 -31.06 1.28 -12.56
CA PRO A 8 -30.94 2.62 -13.12
C PRO A 8 -29.62 3.29 -12.74
N VAL A 9 -28.96 4.00 -13.67
CA VAL A 9 -27.65 4.63 -13.44
C VAL A 9 -27.68 5.62 -12.26
N GLU A 10 -28.84 6.21 -11.99
CA GLU A 10 -29.06 7.15 -10.90
C GLU A 10 -29.04 6.50 -9.51
N GLU A 11 -29.24 5.18 -9.43
CA GLU A 11 -29.22 4.39 -8.19
C GLU A 11 -27.85 3.82 -7.88
N HIS A 12 -26.90 3.91 -8.80
CA HIS A 12 -25.52 3.46 -8.58
C HIS A 12 -24.76 4.41 -7.69
N GLU A 13 -24.05 3.86 -6.69
CA GLU A 13 -23.10 4.67 -5.93
C GLU A 13 -21.98 5.18 -6.84
N PRO A 14 -21.62 6.48 -6.75
CA PRO A 14 -20.59 7.05 -7.60
C PRO A 14 -19.22 6.43 -7.28
N LEU A 15 -18.55 5.93 -8.31
CA LEU A 15 -17.20 5.37 -8.24
C LEU A 15 -16.15 6.37 -8.74
N TRP A 16 -14.91 6.21 -8.28
CA TRP A 16 -13.78 6.94 -8.82
C TRP A 16 -13.13 6.15 -9.95
N LEU A 17 -13.01 6.78 -11.12
CA LEU A 17 -12.13 6.32 -12.20
C LEU A 17 -10.78 7.04 -12.09
N LEU A 18 -9.73 6.26 -11.81
CA LEU A 18 -8.35 6.70 -11.81
C LEU A 18 -7.73 6.40 -13.17
N ILE A 19 -7.13 7.43 -13.78
CA ILE A 19 -6.43 7.35 -15.05
C ILE A 19 -5.01 7.85 -14.84
N GLU A 20 -4.03 7.00 -15.12
CA GLU A 20 -2.61 7.35 -15.03
C GLU A 20 -2.08 7.73 -16.40
N TRP A 21 -1.66 8.98 -16.52
CA TRP A 21 -1.02 9.53 -17.70
C TRP A 21 0.46 9.77 -17.42
N PRO A 22 1.38 8.93 -17.95
CA PRO A 22 2.80 9.12 -17.73
C PRO A 22 3.30 10.40 -18.39
N PHE A 23 4.36 10.98 -17.83
CA PHE A 23 4.95 12.19 -18.37
C PHE A 23 5.52 11.93 -19.78
N GLY A 24 5.10 12.72 -20.76
CA GLY A 24 5.58 12.65 -22.14
C GLY A 24 4.82 11.67 -23.06
N GLU A 25 3.84 10.94 -22.53
CA GLU A 25 3.01 10.02 -23.33
C GLU A 25 1.80 10.72 -23.95
N SER A 26 1.37 10.31 -25.15
CA SER A 26 0.16 10.82 -25.82
C SER A 26 -1.13 10.18 -25.31
N ASP A 27 -1.01 9.08 -24.57
CA ASP A 27 -2.15 8.25 -24.16
C ASP A 27 -1.97 7.77 -22.70
N PRO A 28 -3.08 7.52 -21.98
CA PRO A 28 -3.03 6.97 -20.63
C PRO A 28 -2.55 5.52 -20.64
N SER A 29 -1.80 5.15 -19.59
CA SER A 29 -1.19 3.81 -19.48
C SER A 29 -1.95 2.86 -18.56
N LYS A 30 -2.68 3.38 -17.57
CA LYS A 30 -3.39 2.56 -16.56
C LYS A 30 -4.73 3.18 -16.20
N PHE A 31 -5.69 2.29 -15.98
CA PHE A 31 -7.04 2.62 -15.58
C PHE A 31 -7.42 1.78 -14.37
N ALA A 32 -8.06 2.38 -13.37
CA ALA A 32 -8.55 1.67 -12.21
C ALA A 32 -9.84 2.29 -11.68
N VAL A 33 -10.71 1.47 -11.10
CA VAL A 33 -11.94 1.91 -10.45
C VAL A 33 -11.83 1.64 -8.94
N THR A 34 -12.33 2.57 -8.13
CA THR A 34 -12.33 2.39 -6.67
C THR A 34 -13.58 2.98 -6.01
N THR A 35 -14.01 2.31 -4.93
CA THR A 35 -15.13 2.67 -4.06
C THR A 35 -14.71 3.59 -2.90
N LEU A 36 -13.51 4.22 -2.98
CA LEU A 36 -13.03 5.14 -1.95
C LEU A 36 -13.99 6.33 -1.77
N GLY A 37 -14.07 6.83 -0.53
CA GLY A 37 -15.09 7.81 -0.15
C GLY A 37 -15.06 9.08 -0.99
N THR A 38 -16.24 9.58 -1.35
CA THR A 38 -16.43 10.79 -2.18
C THR A 38 -15.88 12.08 -1.55
N LYS A 39 -15.72 12.09 -0.21
CA LYS A 39 -15.14 13.22 0.54
C LYS A 39 -13.61 13.24 0.55
N MET A 40 -12.94 12.20 0.03
CA MET A 40 -11.47 12.15 -0.03
C MET A 40 -10.95 13.07 -1.14
N SER A 41 -9.86 13.78 -0.88
CA SER A 41 -9.18 14.53 -1.94
C SER A 41 -8.57 13.59 -2.98
N LYS A 42 -8.43 14.05 -4.23
CA LYS A 42 -7.76 13.29 -5.31
C LYS A 42 -6.40 12.75 -4.90
N LYS A 43 -5.60 13.54 -4.17
CA LYS A 43 -4.28 13.14 -3.66
C LYS A 43 -4.37 11.98 -2.68
N GLN A 44 -5.36 11.99 -1.78
CA GLN A 44 -5.58 10.87 -0.85
C GLN A 44 -6.01 9.60 -1.58
N ILE A 45 -6.88 9.73 -2.58
CA ILE A 45 -7.33 8.59 -3.40
C ILE A 45 -6.15 7.97 -4.14
N VAL A 46 -5.35 8.79 -4.85
CA VAL A 46 -4.15 8.31 -5.57
C VAL A 46 -3.15 7.68 -4.62
N ARG A 47 -2.90 8.30 -3.46
CA ARG A 47 -2.02 7.73 -2.43
C ARG A 47 -2.53 6.35 -2.02
N GLN A 48 -3.78 6.25 -1.57
CA GLN A 48 -4.35 4.98 -1.11
C GLN A 48 -4.38 3.90 -2.18
N TYR A 49 -4.60 4.28 -3.45
CA TYR A 49 -4.53 3.35 -4.57
C TYR A 49 -3.10 2.82 -4.78
N LYS A 50 -2.08 3.70 -4.74
CA LYS A 50 -0.68 3.32 -4.93
C LYS A 50 -0.12 2.48 -3.78
N GLU A 51 -0.68 2.62 -2.57
CA GLU A 51 -0.35 1.79 -1.41
C GLU A 51 -0.60 0.29 -1.66
N ARG A 52 -1.46 -0.08 -2.61
CA ARG A 52 -1.69 -1.48 -3.00
C ARG A 52 -0.38 -2.21 -3.30
N TYR A 53 0.55 -1.53 -3.99
CA TYR A 53 1.86 -2.06 -4.38
C TYR A 53 2.72 -2.53 -3.20
N ARG A 54 2.45 -2.03 -1.99
CA ARG A 54 3.14 -2.51 -0.77
C ARG A 54 2.88 -4.00 -0.51
N THR A 55 1.76 -4.54 -0.99
CA THR A 55 1.44 -5.96 -0.83
C THR A 55 2.37 -6.80 -1.69
N GLU A 56 2.53 -6.44 -2.96
CA GLU A 56 3.45 -7.09 -3.89
C GLU A 56 4.89 -7.00 -3.38
N GLN A 57 5.32 -5.81 -2.95
CA GLN A 57 6.63 -5.62 -2.33
C GLN A 57 6.85 -6.51 -1.09
N ALA A 58 5.85 -6.58 -0.20
CA ALA A 58 5.92 -7.44 0.98
C ALA A 58 6.04 -8.93 0.61
N TYR A 59 5.35 -9.38 -0.43
CA TYR A 59 5.49 -10.76 -0.91
C TYR A 59 6.89 -11.03 -1.47
N GLU A 60 7.45 -10.11 -2.26
CA GLU A 60 8.80 -10.27 -2.80
C GLU A 60 9.86 -10.32 -1.69
N GLU A 61 9.78 -9.45 -0.69
CA GLU A 61 10.68 -9.47 0.47
C GLU A 61 10.53 -10.73 1.30
N MET A 62 9.30 -11.16 1.59
CA MET A 62 9.07 -12.38 2.36
C MET A 62 9.54 -13.64 1.64
N LYS A 63 9.45 -13.70 0.31
CA LYS A 63 10.01 -14.81 -0.47
C LYS A 63 11.54 -14.75 -0.46
N GLY A 64 12.11 -13.63 -0.91
CA GLY A 64 13.55 -13.49 -1.10
C GLY A 64 14.35 -13.61 0.20
N GLU A 65 13.88 -12.99 1.29
CA GLU A 65 14.67 -12.85 2.52
C GLU A 65 14.21 -13.79 3.64
N LEU A 66 12.92 -14.17 3.66
CA LEU A 66 12.33 -14.93 4.77
C LEU A 66 11.89 -16.35 4.39
N GLY A 67 12.08 -16.75 3.12
CA GLY A 67 11.80 -18.10 2.66
C GLY A 67 10.32 -18.46 2.65
N LEU A 68 9.44 -17.49 2.36
CA LEU A 68 8.00 -17.75 2.19
C LEU A 68 7.71 -18.88 1.19
N ASP A 69 8.53 -18.97 0.14
CA ASP A 69 8.47 -19.97 -0.93
C ASP A 69 9.31 -21.23 -0.68
N HIS A 70 9.99 -21.34 0.46
CA HIS A 70 10.81 -22.50 0.81
C HIS A 70 10.03 -23.66 1.46
N PHE A 71 8.70 -23.55 1.58
CA PHE A 71 7.90 -24.61 2.20
C PHE A 71 7.76 -25.85 1.29
N GLU A 72 8.19 -27.02 1.76
CA GLU A 72 8.23 -28.26 0.98
C GLU A 72 6.86 -28.96 0.76
N GLY A 73 5.74 -28.41 1.24
CA GLY A 73 4.40 -28.92 0.89
C GLY A 73 3.88 -30.14 1.68
N ARG A 74 4.56 -30.60 2.74
CA ARG A 74 4.28 -31.92 3.34
C ARG A 74 2.96 -32.04 4.09
N ARG A 75 2.50 -30.99 4.79
CA ARG A 75 1.28 -30.99 5.61
C ARG A 75 0.69 -29.59 5.73
N PHE A 76 -0.64 -29.48 5.71
CA PHE A 76 -1.34 -28.20 5.87
C PHE A 76 -1.05 -27.49 7.21
N ARG A 77 -0.98 -28.23 8.31
CA ARG A 77 -0.58 -27.66 9.61
C ARG A 77 0.86 -27.11 9.59
N GLY A 78 1.75 -27.77 8.85
CA GLY A 78 3.13 -27.31 8.66
C GLY A 78 3.17 -26.03 7.84
N TRP A 79 2.36 -25.95 6.78
CA TRP A 79 2.20 -24.74 5.97
C TRP A 79 1.72 -23.55 6.81
N TYR A 80 0.70 -23.75 7.64
CA TYR A 80 0.22 -22.69 8.54
C TYR A 80 1.31 -22.19 9.48
N HIS A 81 2.04 -23.10 10.13
CA HIS A 81 3.13 -22.70 11.02
C HIS A 81 4.21 -21.92 10.26
N HIS A 82 4.59 -22.39 9.07
CA HIS A 82 5.58 -21.72 8.21
C HIS A 82 5.15 -20.30 7.86
N VAL A 83 3.96 -20.12 7.30
CA VAL A 83 3.44 -18.80 6.90
C VAL A 83 3.28 -17.88 8.12
N SER A 84 2.78 -18.39 9.25
CA SER A 84 2.65 -17.58 10.47
C SER A 84 4.01 -17.08 10.98
N VAL A 85 5.04 -17.94 11.00
CA VAL A 85 6.39 -17.53 11.42
C VAL A 85 6.99 -16.50 10.46
N VAL A 86 6.88 -16.71 9.15
CA VAL A 86 7.34 -15.74 8.14
C VAL A 86 6.66 -14.38 8.32
N LEU A 87 5.35 -14.35 8.52
CA LEU A 87 4.59 -13.11 8.76
C LEU A 87 5.04 -12.42 10.07
N CYS A 88 5.28 -13.18 11.14
CA CYS A 88 5.81 -12.63 12.40
C CYS A 88 7.20 -12.00 12.21
N CYS A 89 8.10 -12.68 11.50
CA CYS A 89 9.44 -12.16 11.20
C CYS A 89 9.36 -10.90 10.32
N TYR A 90 8.49 -10.89 9.31
CA TYR A 90 8.31 -9.73 8.46
C TYR A 90 7.76 -8.52 9.25
N ALA A 91 6.75 -8.73 10.09
CA ALA A 91 6.21 -7.69 10.95
C ALA A 91 7.26 -7.09 11.90
N PHE A 92 8.15 -7.94 12.45
CA PHE A 92 9.28 -7.48 13.26
C PHE A 92 10.24 -6.58 12.47
N ILE A 93 10.64 -6.99 11.26
CA ILE A 93 11.54 -6.21 10.40
C ILE A 93 10.91 -4.86 10.03
N VAL A 94 9.63 -4.84 9.66
CA VAL A 94 8.91 -3.60 9.35
C VAL A 94 8.89 -2.66 10.56
N ALA A 95 8.58 -3.18 11.75
CA ALA A 95 8.57 -2.37 12.98
C ALA A 95 9.94 -1.79 13.32
N GLU A 96 11.03 -2.55 13.13
CA GLU A 96 12.39 -2.06 13.38
C GLU A 96 12.85 -1.05 12.32
N ARG A 97 12.44 -1.20 11.05
CA ARG A 97 12.66 -0.18 10.03
C ARG A 97 11.95 1.12 10.41
N ASP A 98 10.67 1.05 10.79
CA ASP A 98 9.90 2.22 11.22
C ASP A 98 10.58 2.92 12.42
N ARG A 99 10.98 2.17 13.46
CA ARG A 99 11.74 2.70 14.60
C ARG A 99 13.02 3.43 14.15
N SER A 100 13.77 2.85 13.21
CA SER A 100 15.03 3.41 12.71
C SER A 100 14.81 4.71 11.93
N PHE A 101 13.71 4.80 11.17
CA PHE A 101 13.30 6.03 10.47
C PHE A 101 12.98 7.15 11.46
N PHE A 102 12.24 6.87 12.52
CA PHE A 102 11.90 7.89 13.53
C PHE A 102 13.11 8.27 14.41
N SER A 103 13.96 7.31 14.79
CA SER A 103 15.17 7.57 15.57
C SER A 103 16.18 8.48 14.84
N SER A 104 16.23 8.42 13.50
CA SER A 104 17.11 9.28 12.69
C SER A 104 16.53 10.70 12.53
N ALA A 105 15.20 10.83 12.41
CA ALA A 105 14.53 12.13 12.36
C ALA A 105 14.65 12.91 13.68
N ASP A 106 14.61 12.21 14.82
CA ASP A 106 14.80 12.81 16.15
C ASP A 106 16.26 13.21 16.43
N ALA A 107 17.23 12.56 15.77
CA ALA A 107 18.65 12.89 15.88
C ALA A 107 19.02 14.20 15.17
N GLU A 108 18.31 14.58 14.11
CA GLU A 108 18.47 15.88 13.43
C GLU A 108 17.74 17.04 14.15
N GLY A 109 16.83 16.74 15.10
CA GLY A 109 15.99 17.71 15.81
C GLY A 109 16.62 18.40 17.03
N HIS A 110 17.86 18.08 17.41
CA HIS A 110 18.53 18.67 18.59
C HIS A 110 19.39 19.92 18.30
N ALA A 111 19.33 20.49 17.09
CA ALA A 111 19.86 21.83 16.81
C ALA A 111 18.76 22.88 17.02
N HIS A 112 18.65 23.38 18.26
CA HIS A 112 17.71 24.40 18.74
C HIS A 112 17.58 25.63 17.80
N PRO A 113 16.42 25.88 17.15
CA PRO A 113 16.16 27.12 16.43
C PRO A 113 14.99 27.89 17.05
N LEU A 114 15.06 28.19 18.35
CA LEU A 114 14.28 29.28 18.93
C LEU A 114 15.19 30.46 19.25
N ARG A 115 15.69 31.09 18.19
CA ARG A 115 16.07 32.50 18.19
C ARG A 115 15.73 33.06 16.82
N PHE A 116 14.68 33.87 16.78
CA PHE A 116 14.42 35.05 15.94
C PHE A 116 12.93 35.15 15.59
N ALA A 117 12.21 35.89 16.44
CA ALA A 117 11.10 36.76 16.06
C ALA A 117 10.87 37.75 17.21
N ALA A 118 11.54 38.89 17.12
CA ALA A 118 11.14 40.18 17.67
C ALA A 118 10.99 41.13 16.48
#